data_AF-A0A7J8ZAW5-F1
#
_entry.id   AF-A0A7J8ZAW5-F1
#
_cell.length_a   1.000
_cell.length_b   1.000
_cell.length_c   1.000
_cell.angle_alpha   90.00
_cell.angle_beta   90.00
_cell.angle_gamma   90.00
#
_symmetry.space_group_name_H-M   'P 1'
#
loop_
_entity.id
_entity.type
_entity.pdbx_description
1 polymer ?
#
loop_
_entity_poly.entity_id
_entity_poly.type
_entity_poly.pdbx_seq_one_letter_code
_entity_poly.pdbx_strand_id
1 'polypeptide(L)'
;MASTESETTTFYQNVVVMRHGDRKDNFDPTWIKTAERPWDPPLVDNGMARAFRTGRTFRTILPFQIHRVFVSPFIRCVQTASEVVAALCAVDVEANAKSSTDVIKFDPSKVKVSIEYGLCEMLNKEAIRVDVAPKDGNFGFDVPLLETMFPSGTLDPSFERVYEK
;
A
#
# COMPACT_ATOMS: atom_id res chain seq x y z
N MET A 1 -34.90 -5.30 -43.89
CA MET A 1 -33.55 -5.11 -43.34
C MET A 1 -33.69 -5.12 -41.83
N ALA A 2 -33.12 -6.11 -41.14
CA ALA A 2 -33.14 -6.15 -39.69
C ALA A 2 -32.04 -5.24 -39.15
N SER A 3 -32.41 -4.27 -38.31
CA SER A 3 -31.49 -3.41 -37.58
C SER A 3 -30.73 -4.24 -36.55
N THR A 4 -29.43 -4.37 -36.73
CA THR A 4 -28.51 -4.89 -35.72
C THR A 4 -28.36 -3.85 -34.62
N GLU A 5 -29.05 -4.03 -33.51
CA GLU A 5 -28.74 -3.32 -32.26
C GLU A 5 -27.33 -3.74 -31.81
N SER A 6 -26.41 -2.78 -31.67
CA SER A 6 -25.10 -3.05 -31.09
C SER A 6 -25.27 -3.24 -29.58
N GLU A 7 -25.06 -4.46 -29.08
CA GLU A 7 -24.99 -4.72 -27.64
C GLU A 7 -23.91 -3.83 -27.01
N THR A 8 -24.33 -2.85 -26.20
CA THR A 8 -23.40 -2.04 -25.40
C THR A 8 -22.89 -2.90 -24.26
N THR A 9 -21.65 -3.36 -24.35
CA THR A 9 -20.97 -4.08 -23.28
C THR A 9 -20.75 -3.12 -22.10
N THR A 10 -21.34 -3.45 -20.94
CA THR A 10 -21.14 -2.67 -19.71
C THR A 10 -19.86 -3.12 -19.03
N PHE A 11 -18.96 -2.19 -18.72
CA PHE A 11 -17.74 -2.46 -17.96
C PHE A 11 -17.89 -2.02 -16.50
N TYR A 12 -17.43 -2.85 -15.57
CA TYR A 12 -17.43 -2.56 -14.14
C TYR A 12 -16.01 -2.39 -13.62
N GLN A 13 -15.75 -1.27 -12.95
CA GLN A 13 -14.52 -1.05 -12.21
C GLN A 13 -14.81 -1.17 -10.72
N ASN A 14 -14.13 -2.11 -10.04
CA ASN A 14 -14.25 -2.29 -8.61
C ASN A 14 -13.13 -1.52 -7.90
N VAL A 15 -13.49 -0.79 -6.84
CA VAL A 15 -12.53 -0.04 -6.01
C VAL A 15 -12.61 -0.55 -4.58
N VAL A 16 -11.46 -0.93 -4.03
CA VAL A 16 -11.32 -1.33 -2.63
C VAL A 16 -10.45 -0.29 -1.94
N VAL A 17 -10.96 0.30 -0.86
CA VAL A 17 -10.23 1.27 -0.04
C VAL A 17 -9.81 0.59 1.26
N MET A 18 -8.51 0.66 1.58
CA MET A 18 -7.94 0.05 2.77
C MET A 18 -7.11 1.07 3.54
N ARG A 19 -7.40 1.22 4.84
CA ARG A 19 -6.55 2.01 5.75
C ARG A 19 -5.28 1.22 6.09
N HIS A 20 -4.18 1.95 6.34
CA HIS A 20 -2.94 1.37 6.85
C HIS A 20 -3.15 0.57 8.15
N GLY A 21 -2.23 -0.35 8.43
CA GLY A 21 -2.21 -1.15 9.66
C GLY A 21 -1.85 -0.36 10.93
N ASP A 22 -1.61 -1.12 11.99
CA ASP A 22 -1.28 -0.61 13.33
C ASP A 22 0.07 0.11 13.35
N ARG A 23 0.06 1.41 13.69
CA ARG A 23 1.25 2.28 13.67
C ARG A 23 2.08 2.15 14.94
N LYS A 24 3.41 2.27 14.83
CA LYS A 24 4.35 2.16 15.95
C LYS A 24 4.12 3.17 17.07
N ASP A 25 3.83 4.42 16.71
CA ASP A 25 3.60 5.50 17.68
C ASP A 25 2.36 5.29 18.56
N ASN A 26 1.37 4.51 18.11
CA ASN A 26 0.21 4.14 18.93
C ASN A 26 0.53 3.09 20.01
N PHE A 27 1.61 2.32 19.85
CA PHE A 27 1.99 1.22 20.74
C PHE A 27 3.24 1.52 21.56
N ASP A 28 4.11 2.40 21.07
CA ASP A 28 5.30 2.89 21.76
C ASP A 28 5.31 4.42 21.77
N PRO A 29 4.77 5.06 22.83
CA PRO A 29 4.78 6.52 22.97
C PRO A 29 6.19 7.12 23.05
N THR A 30 7.22 6.32 23.34
CA THR A 30 8.60 6.80 23.45
C THR A 30 9.31 6.82 22.11
N TRP A 31 8.82 6.08 21.11
CA TRP A 31 9.37 6.02 19.76
C TRP A 31 9.53 7.41 19.12
N ILE A 32 8.54 8.29 19.33
CA ILE A 32 8.53 9.66 18.80
C ILE A 32 9.78 10.45 19.23
N LYS A 33 10.34 10.16 20.42
CA LYS A 33 11.48 10.91 20.98
C LYS A 33 12.80 10.64 20.28
N THR A 34 12.92 9.49 19.62
CA THR A 34 14.15 9.03 18.97
C THR A 34 14.00 8.86 17.46
N ALA A 35 12.77 8.94 16.95
CA ALA A 35 12.47 8.84 15.53
C ALA A 35 13.04 10.02 14.73
N GLU A 36 13.64 9.71 13.57
CA GLU A 36 14.09 10.71 12.61
C GLU A 36 12.90 11.46 11.97
N ARG A 37 11.82 10.73 11.68
CA ARG A 37 10.58 11.24 11.08
C ARG A 37 9.37 10.90 11.95
N PRO A 38 9.18 11.56 13.11
CA PRO A 38 8.13 11.19 14.06
C PRO A 38 6.70 11.37 13.52
N TRP A 39 6.51 12.16 12.47
CA TRP A 39 5.25 12.34 11.75
C TRP A 39 4.94 11.22 10.73
N ASP A 40 5.90 10.35 10.43
CA ASP A 40 5.77 9.23 9.49
C ASP A 40 6.09 7.88 10.15
N PRO A 41 5.28 7.43 11.12
CA PRO A 41 5.54 6.19 11.84
C PRO A 41 5.40 4.95 10.95
N PRO A 42 6.26 3.94 11.13
CA PRO A 42 6.08 2.62 10.52
C PRO A 42 4.96 1.84 11.21
N LEU A 43 4.62 0.69 10.65
CA LEU A 43 3.78 -0.30 11.31
C LEU A 43 4.54 -1.03 12.42
N VAL A 44 3.80 -1.61 13.35
CA VAL A 44 4.30 -2.68 14.23
C VAL A 44 4.19 -4.03 13.52
N ASP A 45 4.94 -5.04 13.98
CA ASP A 45 4.96 -6.39 13.38
C ASP A 45 3.56 -7.02 13.26
N ASN A 46 2.70 -6.80 14.26
CA ASN A 46 1.30 -7.26 14.20
C ASN A 46 0.51 -6.53 13.11
N GLY A 47 0.81 -5.25 12.84
CA GLY A 47 0.23 -4.48 11.74
C GLY A 47 0.65 -5.04 10.38
N MET A 48 1.93 -5.39 10.22
CA MET A 48 2.47 -6.08 9.04
C MET A 48 1.75 -7.42 8.81
N ALA A 49 1.71 -8.27 9.83
CA ALA A 49 1.10 -9.59 9.74
C ALA A 49 -0.42 -9.52 9.43
N ARG A 50 -1.12 -8.53 9.98
CA ARG A 50 -2.53 -8.28 9.66
C ARG A 50 -2.72 -7.85 8.20
N ALA A 51 -1.85 -6.99 7.68
CA ALA A 51 -1.89 -6.57 6.28
C ALA A 51 -1.70 -7.76 5.33
N PHE A 52 -0.72 -8.62 5.60
CA PHE A 52 -0.49 -9.85 4.83
C PHE A 52 -1.71 -10.77 4.82
N ARG A 53 -2.28 -11.06 5.99
CA ARG A 53 -3.50 -11.88 6.12
C ARG A 53 -4.67 -11.26 5.37
N THR A 54 -4.81 -9.94 5.39
CA THR A 54 -5.86 -9.24 4.64
C THR A 54 -5.71 -9.46 3.14
N GLY A 55 -4.49 -9.37 2.59
CA GLY A 55 -4.22 -9.69 1.19
C GLY A 55 -4.55 -11.14 0.84
N ARG A 56 -4.28 -12.09 1.75
CA ARG A 56 -4.72 -13.49 1.58
C ARG A 56 -6.24 -13.61 1.57
N THR A 57 -6.93 -12.92 2.46
CA THR A 57 -8.40 -12.90 2.52
C THR A 57 -9.00 -12.32 1.25
N PHE A 58 -8.42 -11.27 0.66
CA PHE A 58 -8.91 -10.70 -0.60
C PHE A 58 -8.98 -11.74 -1.74
N ARG A 59 -8.01 -12.66 -1.81
CA ARG A 59 -8.01 -13.75 -2.80
C ARG A 59 -9.18 -14.71 -2.66
N THR A 60 -9.80 -14.77 -1.48
CA THR A 60 -10.89 -15.71 -1.19
C THR A 60 -12.26 -15.04 -1.14
N ILE A 61 -12.34 -13.78 -0.68
CA ILE A 61 -13.63 -13.10 -0.46
C ILE A 61 -14.05 -12.20 -1.61
N LEU A 62 -13.11 -11.69 -2.43
CA LEU A 62 -13.45 -10.79 -3.52
C LEU A 62 -13.87 -11.64 -4.73
N PRO A 63 -15.00 -11.34 -5.37
CA PRO A 63 -15.43 -12.04 -6.59
C PRO A 63 -14.65 -11.58 -7.83
N PHE A 64 -13.63 -10.75 -7.66
CA PHE A 64 -12.79 -10.18 -8.70
C PHE A 64 -11.32 -10.15 -8.28
N GLN A 65 -10.42 -10.13 -9.26
CA GLN A 65 -8.98 -9.94 -9.03
C GLN A 65 -8.65 -8.45 -8.85
N ILE A 66 -7.75 -8.16 -7.91
CA ILE A 66 -7.10 -6.85 -7.80
C ILE A 66 -5.97 -6.81 -8.84
N HIS A 67 -6.00 -5.82 -9.73
CA HIS A 67 -4.99 -5.66 -10.79
C HIS A 67 -4.01 -4.51 -10.51
N ARG A 68 -4.48 -3.49 -9.77
CA ARG A 68 -3.72 -2.27 -9.47
C ARG A 68 -3.85 -1.89 -8.00
N VAL A 69 -2.76 -1.44 -7.41
CA VAL A 69 -2.69 -0.88 -6.05
C VAL A 69 -2.06 0.50 -6.13
N PHE A 70 -2.81 1.51 -5.74
CA PHE A 70 -2.31 2.86 -5.53
C PHE A 70 -2.12 3.09 -4.04
N VAL A 71 -0.99 3.66 -3.65
CA VAL A 71 -0.63 3.78 -2.23
C VAL A 71 -0.07 5.16 -1.91
N SER A 72 -0.49 5.68 -0.76
CA SER A 72 0.10 6.89 -0.18
C SER A 72 1.60 6.68 0.13
N PRO A 73 2.46 7.70 -0.02
CA PRO A 73 3.88 7.60 0.27
C PRO A 73 4.24 7.52 1.76
N PHE A 74 3.32 7.73 2.71
CA PHE A 74 3.59 7.45 4.12
C PHE A 74 4.05 6.00 4.34
N ILE A 75 5.10 5.79 5.13
CA ILE A 75 5.75 4.48 5.27
C ILE A 75 4.80 3.41 5.81
N ARG A 76 3.89 3.77 6.74
CA ARG A 76 2.79 2.88 7.19
C ARG A 76 1.90 2.38 6.07
N CYS A 77 1.63 3.21 5.06
CA CYS A 77 0.79 2.85 3.92
C CYS A 77 1.57 1.92 2.97
N VAL A 78 2.83 2.27 2.67
CA VAL A 78 3.72 1.45 1.84
C VAL A 78 3.95 0.07 2.43
N GLN A 79 4.23 -0.02 3.74
CA GLN A 79 4.36 -1.28 4.46
C GLN A 79 3.09 -2.12 4.43
N THR A 80 1.92 -1.50 4.63
CA THR A 80 0.62 -2.19 4.51
C THR A 80 0.44 -2.75 3.10
N ALA A 81 0.67 -1.92 2.08
CA ALA A 81 0.49 -2.31 0.69
C ALA A 81 1.51 -3.38 0.27
N SER A 82 2.75 -3.32 0.73
CA SER A 82 3.78 -4.32 0.42
C SER A 82 3.36 -5.71 0.89
N GLU A 83 2.89 -5.83 2.13
CA GLU A 83 2.40 -7.10 2.68
C GLU A 83 1.14 -7.60 1.95
N VAL A 84 0.21 -6.72 1.61
CA VAL A 84 -0.99 -7.08 0.82
C VAL A 84 -0.59 -7.57 -0.58
N VAL A 85 0.28 -6.83 -1.27
CA VAL A 85 0.76 -7.17 -2.63
C VAL A 85 1.54 -8.48 -2.60
N ALA A 86 2.38 -8.70 -1.60
CA ALA A 86 3.08 -9.96 -1.41
C ALA A 86 2.08 -11.14 -1.35
N ALA A 87 1.03 -11.01 -0.55
CA ALA A 87 -0.01 -12.05 -0.44
C ALA A 87 -0.83 -12.24 -1.73
N LEU A 88 -1.13 -11.17 -2.47
CA LEU A 88 -1.83 -11.22 -3.77
C LEU A 88 -0.97 -11.90 -4.84
N CYS A 89 0.33 -11.61 -4.85
CA CYS A 89 1.29 -12.18 -5.80
C CYS A 89 1.76 -13.60 -5.42
N ALA A 90 1.52 -14.06 -4.19
CA ALA A 90 2.00 -15.35 -3.73
C ALA A 90 1.41 -16.53 -4.53
N VAL A 91 2.29 -17.36 -5.09
CA VAL A 91 1.96 -18.62 -5.78
C VAL A 91 2.11 -19.79 -4.82
N ASP A 92 3.18 -19.79 -4.03
CA ASP A 92 3.49 -20.79 -3.03
C ASP A 92 3.84 -20.09 -1.71
N VAL A 93 3.27 -20.59 -0.61
CA VAL A 93 3.39 -20.00 0.72
C VAL A 93 3.55 -21.11 1.75
N GLU A 94 4.35 -20.84 2.78
CA GLU A 94 4.41 -21.75 3.92
C GLU A 94 3.03 -21.95 4.55
N ALA A 95 2.76 -23.14 5.08
CA ALA A 95 1.45 -23.50 5.65
C ALA A 95 0.98 -22.51 6.74
N ASN A 96 1.94 -21.94 7.49
CA ASN A 96 1.68 -20.99 8.57
C ASN A 96 2.13 -19.56 8.25
N ALA A 97 2.28 -19.20 6.97
CA ALA A 97 2.75 -17.89 6.52
C ALA A 97 1.99 -16.73 7.19
N LYS A 98 2.74 -15.86 7.88
CA LYS A 98 2.27 -14.68 8.60
C LYS A 98 2.67 -13.37 7.93
N SER A 99 3.67 -13.38 7.06
CA SER A 99 4.16 -12.19 6.37
C SER A 99 4.74 -12.51 4.99
N SER A 100 5.13 -11.47 4.27
CA SER A 100 5.79 -11.51 2.98
C SER A 100 7.07 -12.36 2.97
N THR A 101 7.79 -12.49 4.09
CA THR A 101 9.01 -13.30 4.21
C THR A 101 8.75 -14.80 4.09
N ASP A 102 7.51 -15.23 4.31
CA ASP A 102 7.10 -16.63 4.32
C ASP A 102 6.58 -17.07 2.93
N VAL A 103 6.67 -16.19 1.93
CA VAL A 103 6.29 -16.46 0.54
C VAL A 103 7.48 -17.06 -0.19
N ILE A 104 7.31 -18.29 -0.66
CA ILE A 104 8.36 -19.06 -1.35
C ILE A 104 8.49 -18.61 -2.80
N LYS A 105 7.35 -18.33 -3.44
CA LYS A 105 7.31 -17.94 -4.86
C LYS A 105 6.27 -16.87 -5.12
N PHE A 106 6.70 -15.82 -5.81
CA PHE A 106 5.86 -14.73 -6.29
C PHE A 106 5.57 -14.84 -7.79
N ASP A 107 4.37 -14.41 -8.17
CA ASP A 107 4.02 -14.05 -9.55
C ASP A 107 3.74 -12.53 -9.60
N PRO A 108 4.73 -11.72 -9.99
CA PRO A 108 4.62 -10.26 -10.00
C PRO A 108 3.77 -9.73 -11.17
N SER A 109 3.28 -10.59 -12.07
CA SER A 109 2.40 -10.17 -13.17
C SER A 109 0.96 -9.91 -12.72
N LYS A 110 0.57 -10.42 -11.53
CA LYS A 110 -0.80 -10.37 -11.02
C LYS A 110 -1.27 -8.97 -10.63
N VAL A 111 -0.36 -8.16 -10.10
CA VAL A 111 -0.67 -6.83 -9.53
C VAL A 111 0.40 -5.84 -9.91
N LYS A 112 -0.03 -4.64 -10.28
CA LYS A 112 0.85 -3.48 -10.45
C LYS A 112 0.65 -2.44 -9.35
N VAL A 113 1.74 -1.90 -8.84
CA VAL A 113 1.76 -1.00 -7.68
C VAL A 113 2.36 0.34 -8.06
N SER A 114 1.76 1.41 -7.54
CA SER A 114 2.13 2.79 -7.82
C SER A 114 1.99 3.65 -6.56
N ILE A 115 3.03 4.43 -6.23
CA ILE A 115 2.98 5.39 -5.12
C ILE A 115 2.40 6.72 -5.64
N GLU A 116 1.33 7.20 -5.02
CA GLU A 116 0.59 8.40 -5.43
C GLU A 116 0.52 9.45 -4.29
N TYR A 117 1.02 10.65 -4.56
CA TYR A 117 1.04 11.78 -3.62
C TYR A 117 -0.36 12.32 -3.34
N GLY A 118 -1.27 12.25 -4.31
CA GLY A 118 -2.67 12.62 -4.14
C GLY A 118 -3.42 11.77 -3.11
N LEU A 119 -2.85 10.65 -2.65
CA LEU A 119 -3.41 9.81 -1.59
C LEU A 119 -2.84 10.13 -0.20
N CYS A 120 -1.94 11.10 -0.08
CA CYS A 120 -1.44 11.55 1.23
C CYS A 120 -2.59 12.00 2.14
N GLU A 121 -2.45 11.73 3.43
CA GLU A 121 -3.09 12.55 4.45
C GLU A 121 -2.66 14.02 4.29
N MET A 122 -3.48 14.95 4.80
CA MET A 122 -3.17 16.38 4.77
C MET A 122 -1.79 16.64 5.38
N LEU A 123 -0.84 17.11 4.57
CA LEU A 123 0.52 17.44 4.98
C LEU A 123 0.55 18.85 5.60
N ASN A 124 -0.15 19.02 6.71
CA ASN A 124 -0.28 20.29 7.40
C ASN A 124 -0.28 20.11 8.93
N LYS A 125 -0.21 21.22 9.66
CA LYS A 125 -0.12 21.21 11.13
C LYS A 125 -1.47 20.95 11.80
N GLU A 126 -2.57 21.02 11.04
CA GLU A 126 -3.91 20.68 11.50
C GLU A 126 -4.08 19.16 11.63
N ALA A 127 -3.58 18.39 10.66
CA ALA A 127 -3.63 16.94 10.66
C ALA A 127 -2.42 16.30 11.34
N ILE A 128 -1.22 16.88 11.18
CA ILE A 128 0.01 16.40 11.80
C ILE A 128 0.31 17.26 13.03
N ARG A 129 0.36 16.62 14.20
CA ARG A 129 0.55 17.33 15.47
C ARG A 129 1.82 18.18 15.43
N VAL A 130 1.72 19.42 15.91
CA VAL A 130 2.80 20.42 15.83
C VAL A 130 4.10 19.93 16.48
N ASP A 131 4.01 19.10 17.52
CA ASP A 131 5.15 18.52 18.24
C ASP A 131 5.90 17.43 17.46
N VAL A 132 5.28 16.84 16.43
CA VAL A 132 5.90 15.80 15.58
C VAL A 132 6.15 16.27 14.14
N ALA A 133 5.59 17.42 13.75
CA ALA A 133 5.80 17.98 12.42
C ALA A 133 7.31 18.24 12.16
N PRO A 134 7.77 18.07 10.90
CA PRO A 134 9.15 18.34 10.53
C PRO A 134 9.51 19.79 10.82
N LYS A 135 10.61 20.00 11.55
CA LYS A 135 11.05 21.34 12.00
C LYS A 135 11.51 22.22 10.82
N ASP A 136 12.02 21.59 9.77
CA ASP A 136 12.42 22.21 8.52
C ASP A 136 11.23 22.39 7.54
N GLY A 137 10.03 21.94 7.91
CA GLY A 137 8.84 21.96 7.07
C GLY A 137 8.85 20.95 5.92
N ASN A 138 9.85 20.08 5.84
CA ASN A 138 9.99 19.13 4.74
C ASN A 138 9.19 17.85 4.99
N PHE A 139 8.03 17.74 4.33
CA PHE A 139 7.21 16.52 4.31
C PHE A 139 7.55 15.58 3.15
N GLY A 140 8.71 15.75 2.50
CA GLY A 140 9.11 14.95 1.36
C GLY A 140 9.31 13.47 1.70
N PHE A 141 8.89 12.58 0.79
CA PHE A 141 9.19 11.15 0.87
C PHE A 141 10.23 10.74 -0.18
N ASP A 142 11.10 9.81 0.20
CA ASP A 142 12.06 9.16 -0.71
C ASP A 142 11.34 8.05 -1.47
N VAL A 143 10.77 8.39 -2.63
CA VAL A 143 9.96 7.46 -3.43
C VAL A 143 10.79 6.27 -3.92
N PRO A 144 12.01 6.45 -4.50
CA PRO A 144 12.85 5.32 -4.87
C PRO A 144 13.09 4.35 -3.71
N LEU A 145 13.35 4.85 -2.49
CA LEU A 145 13.52 4.00 -1.32
C LEU A 145 12.23 3.24 -0.97
N LEU A 146 11.08 3.91 -0.98
CA LEU A 146 9.79 3.28 -0.70
C LEU A 146 9.41 2.22 -1.73
N GLU A 147 9.73 2.45 -3.01
CA GLU A 147 9.52 1.51 -4.10
C GLU A 147 10.29 0.20 -3.90
N THR A 148 11.48 0.26 -3.28
CA THR A 148 12.26 -0.96 -2.96
C THR A 148 11.56 -1.88 -1.96
N MET A 149 10.54 -1.41 -1.24
CA MET A 149 9.79 -2.21 -0.27
C MET A 149 8.78 -3.16 -0.92
N PHE A 150 8.44 -2.97 -2.19
CA PHE A 150 7.50 -3.85 -2.88
C PHE A 150 8.18 -5.09 -3.47
N PRO A 151 7.46 -6.23 -3.63
CA PRO A 151 8.00 -7.39 -4.32
C PRO A 151 8.51 -7.03 -5.72
N SER A 152 9.72 -7.50 -6.07
CA SER A 152 10.35 -7.17 -7.35
C SER A 152 9.46 -7.50 -8.54
N GLY A 153 9.39 -6.59 -9.51
CA GLY A 153 8.56 -6.70 -10.72
C GLY A 153 7.10 -6.27 -10.56
N THR A 154 6.65 -5.90 -9.35
CA THR A 154 5.28 -5.42 -9.12
C THR A 154 5.10 -3.92 -9.34
N LEU A 155 6.17 -3.14 -9.39
CA LEU A 155 6.09 -1.71 -9.72
C LEU A 155 5.55 -1.51 -11.15
N ASP A 156 4.76 -0.45 -11.34
CA ASP A 156 4.30 -0.03 -12.66
C ASP A 156 5.22 1.03 -13.27
N PRO A 157 6.08 0.68 -14.25
CA PRO A 157 6.97 1.66 -14.88
C PRO A 157 6.23 2.63 -15.81
N SER A 158 4.98 2.33 -16.17
CA SER A 158 4.16 3.17 -17.04
C SER A 158 3.29 4.18 -16.26
N PHE A 159 3.36 4.15 -14.93
CA PHE A 159 2.55 5.00 -14.09
C PHE A 159 3.09 6.42 -14.04
N GLU A 160 2.25 7.37 -14.43
CA GLU A 160 2.48 8.81 -14.25
C GLU A 160 1.71 9.27 -13.01
N ARG A 161 2.42 9.86 -12.05
CA ARG A 161 1.81 10.44 -10.84
C ARG A 161 0.93 11.61 -11.24
N VAL A 162 -0.23 11.73 -10.58
CA VAL A 162 -1.12 12.88 -10.78
C VAL A 162 -0.47 14.17 -10.27
N TYR A 163 0.28 14.07 -9.17
CA TYR A 163 1.08 15.17 -8.64
C TYR A 163 2.57 14.94 -8.91
N GLU A 164 3.12 15.76 -9.82
CA GLU A 164 4.55 15.98 -9.95
C GLU A 164 4.98 16.88 -8.78
N LYS A 165 5.91 16.41 -7.95
CA LYS A 165 6.41 17.19 -6.81
C LYS A 165 6.98 18.54 -7.22
#